data_AF-A0AAV0YA82-F1
#
_entry.id   AF-A0AAV0YA82-F1
#
_cell.length_a   1.000
_cell.length_b   1.000
_cell.length_c   1.000
_cell.angle_alpha   90.00
_cell.angle_beta   90.00
_cell.angle_gamma   90.00
#
_symmetry.space_group_name_H-M   'P 1'
#
loop_
_entity.id
_entity.type
_entity.pdbx_description
1 polymer ?
#
loop_
_entity_poly.entity_id
_entity_poly.type
_entity_poly.pdbx_seq_one_letter_code
_entity_poly.pdbx_strand_id
1 'polypeptide(L)'
;MGNPLGSHSGIHKIGCIYYTIPAFSPEYLSSLDNVFVAFLFHSSDRSRHKISNKKMFRALIKELIEIQEYGIQLSNNITIYFALGLVLGDNLGLNSILGFVESFSANHYCRICRSPKSDLKNFICESKLLRNKINYESDLIQANVSVTGLNERCIFNDVPNFHVTENIVCDFMHDVPEGVARYDMAVIINNLIKNNFFSIDDLNSRIELFDYGVLESKNRPPCITLGNLKNGMIIMSAAEMLCFVRYFGLIIGELVPLKCDVWNLYLTLRKMIDLCCARNVQKECAVQLDNLVAEHNRLYLLHSQSKLKPKFHVLTHYGRLLLKNGPIILTSSIRFEAKHKILKSISNSVPCRINLGHTSAYKIQLQMASRLLKQEGLRADLEIGPGQNFLSAVQFTHLFHQAMPDELKNISLLVSWCKYKGIFYKPGVVLTLEVNLDGCLFGKVEKILIGKSMIPYFIVKPLYSVGFNDHFYAHEVEDNTNTYDLIVDQLC
;
A
#
# COMPACT_ATOMS: atom_id res chain seq x y z
N MET A 1 14.07 -15.96 -10.78
CA MET A 1 14.39 -14.57 -11.21
C MET A 1 15.85 -14.30 -10.85
N GLY A 2 16.71 -14.09 -11.85
CA GLY A 2 18.16 -13.94 -11.62
C GLY A 2 18.54 -12.61 -10.96
N ASN A 3 19.79 -12.54 -10.49
CA ASN A 3 20.41 -11.33 -9.95
C ASN A 3 20.27 -10.17 -10.98
N PRO A 4 19.65 -9.03 -10.62
CA PRO A 4 19.44 -7.91 -11.54
C PRO A 4 20.75 -7.28 -12.05
N LEU A 5 21.89 -7.63 -11.47
CA LEU A 5 23.22 -7.10 -11.82
C LEU A 5 24.15 -8.11 -12.51
N GLY A 6 23.70 -9.35 -12.76
CA GLY A 6 24.51 -10.36 -13.45
C GLY A 6 24.48 -10.24 -14.98
N SER A 7 25.47 -10.81 -15.66
CA SER A 7 25.54 -10.91 -17.14
C SER A 7 24.36 -11.65 -17.79
N HIS A 8 23.55 -12.36 -17.00
CA HIS A 8 22.32 -13.04 -17.41
C HIS A 8 21.05 -12.41 -16.78
N SER A 9 21.14 -11.18 -16.29
CA SER A 9 19.99 -10.42 -15.78
C SER A 9 18.91 -10.30 -16.88
N GLY A 10 17.65 -10.54 -16.52
CA GLY A 10 16.52 -10.49 -17.44
C GLY A 10 16.21 -11.76 -18.27
N ILE A 11 17.17 -12.68 -18.46
CA ILE A 11 16.96 -13.90 -19.28
C ILE A 11 15.89 -14.83 -18.67
N HIS A 12 15.87 -14.95 -17.34
CA HIS A 12 14.90 -15.77 -16.61
C HIS A 12 13.86 -14.93 -15.86
N LYS A 13 13.32 -13.89 -16.52
CA LYS A 13 12.20 -13.11 -15.96
C LYS A 13 10.93 -13.97 -16.05
N ILE A 14 10.27 -14.15 -14.89
CA ILE A 14 9.03 -14.92 -14.77
C ILE A 14 7.91 -13.92 -14.49
N GLY A 15 6.86 -13.95 -15.32
CA GLY A 15 5.60 -13.29 -15.02
C GLY A 15 4.81 -14.17 -14.05
N CYS A 16 4.25 -13.56 -13.01
CA CYS A 16 3.44 -14.26 -12.02
C CYS A 16 2.10 -13.55 -11.92
N ILE A 17 1.02 -14.32 -12.01
CA ILE A 17 -0.33 -13.85 -11.71
C ILE A 17 -0.73 -14.44 -10.37
N TYR A 18 -1.07 -13.52 -9.47
CA TYR A 18 -1.58 -13.84 -8.15
C TYR A 18 -3.09 -13.56 -8.09
N TYR A 19 -3.75 -14.15 -7.10
CA TYR A 19 -5.11 -13.78 -6.73
C TYR A 19 -5.27 -13.76 -5.20
N THR A 20 -6.23 -12.95 -4.77
CA THR A 20 -6.67 -12.77 -3.38
C THR A 20 -8.19 -12.69 -3.38
N ILE A 21 -8.81 -13.08 -2.28
CA ILE A 21 -10.26 -12.97 -2.11
C ILE A 21 -10.53 -11.70 -1.27
N PRO A 22 -11.01 -10.60 -1.86
CA PRO A 22 -11.15 -9.31 -1.16
C PRO A 22 -12.18 -9.34 -0.03
N ALA A 23 -13.04 -10.37 0.02
CA ALA A 23 -14.02 -10.57 1.09
C ALA A 23 -13.40 -11.00 2.44
N PHE A 24 -12.11 -11.33 2.47
CA PHE A 24 -11.42 -11.63 3.73
C PHE A 24 -11.18 -10.38 4.56
N SER A 25 -11.24 -10.51 5.89
CA SER A 25 -10.89 -9.43 6.81
C SER A 25 -9.45 -8.91 6.55
N PRO A 26 -9.16 -7.62 6.81
CA PRO A 26 -7.87 -7.01 6.48
C PRO A 26 -6.64 -7.74 7.03
N GLU A 27 -6.74 -8.33 8.23
CA GLU A 27 -5.68 -9.14 8.85
C GLU A 27 -5.30 -10.34 7.98
N TYR A 28 -6.27 -11.01 7.35
CA TYR A 28 -6.03 -12.14 6.48
C TYR A 28 -5.51 -11.70 5.10
N LEU A 29 -6.03 -10.61 4.54
CA LEU A 29 -5.52 -10.01 3.30
C LEU A 29 -4.06 -9.55 3.45
N SER A 30 -3.68 -9.16 4.66
CA SER A 30 -2.31 -8.80 4.96
C SER A 30 -1.38 -10.01 4.95
N SER A 31 -1.83 -11.25 5.14
CA SER A 31 -0.93 -12.41 5.16
C SER A 31 -0.44 -12.79 3.75
N LEU A 32 0.87 -13.09 3.61
CA LEU A 32 1.41 -13.62 2.34
C LEU A 32 0.89 -15.01 2.02
N ASP A 33 0.42 -15.76 3.02
CA ASP A 33 -0.14 -17.08 2.80
C ASP A 33 -1.46 -17.00 2.04
N ASN A 34 -2.22 -15.90 2.21
CA ASN A 34 -3.49 -15.66 1.54
C ASN A 34 -3.36 -14.96 0.17
N VAL A 35 -2.12 -14.85 -0.33
CA VAL A 35 -1.84 -14.49 -1.73
C VAL A 35 -1.52 -15.78 -2.49
N PHE A 36 -2.43 -16.16 -3.38
CA PHE A 36 -2.35 -17.42 -4.12
C PHE A 36 -1.79 -17.22 -5.52
N VAL A 37 -1.13 -18.23 -6.07
CA VAL A 37 -0.58 -18.20 -7.43
C VAL A 37 -1.58 -18.86 -8.37
N ALA A 38 -2.05 -18.12 -9.38
CA ALA A 38 -2.90 -18.67 -10.44
C ALA A 38 -2.08 -19.15 -11.63
N PHE A 39 -1.08 -18.37 -12.05
CA PHE A 39 -0.43 -18.59 -13.34
C PHE A 39 1.02 -18.10 -13.33
N LEU A 40 1.96 -18.91 -13.83
CA LEU A 40 3.37 -18.55 -14.01
C LEU A 40 3.75 -18.72 -15.49
N PHE A 41 4.51 -17.77 -16.03
CA PHE A 41 4.98 -17.83 -17.41
C PHE A 41 6.34 -17.16 -17.57
N HIS A 42 7.10 -17.53 -18.59
CA HIS A 42 8.33 -16.80 -18.93
C HIS A 42 7.96 -15.46 -19.58
N SER A 43 8.42 -14.36 -19.01
CA SER A 43 8.08 -13.02 -19.52
C SER A 43 8.55 -12.79 -20.96
N SER A 44 9.59 -13.51 -21.40
CA SER A 44 10.12 -13.48 -22.76
C SER A 44 9.21 -14.10 -23.82
N ASP A 45 8.24 -14.91 -23.40
CA ASP A 45 7.34 -15.64 -24.29
C ASP A 45 6.10 -14.81 -24.60
N ARG A 46 5.70 -13.96 -23.64
CA ARG A 46 4.65 -12.96 -23.84
C ARG A 46 5.16 -11.84 -24.73
N SER A 47 4.72 -11.84 -25.99
CA SER A 47 4.92 -10.72 -26.89
C SER A 47 3.94 -10.80 -28.05
N ARG A 48 3.66 -9.66 -28.68
CA ARG A 48 2.82 -9.60 -29.89
C ARG A 48 3.33 -10.50 -31.03
N HIS A 49 4.64 -10.76 -31.07
CA HIS A 49 5.28 -11.54 -32.13
C HIS A 49 5.56 -13.01 -31.75
N LYS A 50 5.33 -13.40 -30.49
CA LYS A 50 5.50 -14.78 -30.00
C LYS A 50 4.17 -15.33 -29.52
N ILE A 51 3.82 -15.07 -28.25
CA ILE A 51 2.56 -15.48 -27.64
C ILE A 51 1.81 -14.23 -27.21
N SER A 52 0.72 -13.92 -27.92
CA SER A 52 -0.18 -12.82 -27.58
C SER A 52 -0.87 -13.03 -26.23
N ASN A 53 -1.38 -11.97 -25.61
CA ASN A 53 -2.11 -12.09 -24.35
C ASN A 53 -3.31 -13.03 -24.47
N LYS A 54 -4.01 -13.00 -25.62
CA LYS A 54 -5.12 -13.93 -25.93
C LYS A 54 -4.71 -15.41 -25.84
N LYS A 55 -3.54 -15.77 -26.36
CA LYS A 55 -3.03 -17.16 -26.28
C LYS A 55 -2.48 -17.47 -24.89
N MET A 56 -1.73 -16.55 -24.31
CA MET A 56 -1.06 -16.71 -23.02
C MET A 56 -2.07 -16.95 -21.88
N PHE A 57 -3.12 -16.15 -21.81
CA PHE A 57 -4.06 -16.16 -20.69
C PHE A 57 -5.34 -16.95 -20.95
N ARG A 58 -5.46 -17.64 -22.10
CA ARG A 58 -6.67 -18.40 -22.47
C ARG A 58 -7.12 -19.37 -21.37
N ALA A 59 -6.17 -20.11 -20.78
CA ALA A 59 -6.48 -21.08 -19.73
C ALA A 59 -7.00 -20.38 -18.47
N LEU A 60 -6.34 -19.31 -18.03
CA LEU A 60 -6.79 -18.50 -16.89
C LEU A 60 -8.20 -17.93 -17.10
N ILE A 61 -8.48 -17.40 -18.28
CA ILE A 61 -9.78 -16.79 -18.59
C ILE A 61 -10.88 -17.85 -18.60
N LYS A 62 -10.60 -19.03 -19.15
CA LYS A 62 -11.53 -20.16 -19.08
C LYS A 62 -11.88 -20.52 -17.63
N GLU A 63 -10.88 -20.68 -16.75
CA GLU A 63 -11.09 -20.98 -15.34
C GLU A 63 -11.92 -19.88 -14.63
N LEU A 64 -11.64 -18.60 -14.91
CA LEU A 64 -12.39 -17.47 -14.35
C LEU A 64 -13.86 -17.47 -14.78
N ILE A 65 -14.15 -17.82 -16.04
CA ILE A 65 -15.52 -17.95 -16.53
C ILE A 65 -16.22 -19.13 -15.84
N GLU A 66 -15.56 -20.29 -15.76
CA GLU A 66 -16.13 -21.50 -15.15
C GLU A 66 -16.51 -21.29 -13.68
N ILE A 67 -15.62 -20.70 -12.85
CA ILE A 67 -15.92 -20.45 -11.43
C ILE A 67 -16.97 -19.34 -11.22
N GLN A 68 -17.21 -18.50 -12.24
CA GLN A 68 -18.22 -17.45 -12.19
C GLN A 68 -19.60 -17.94 -12.61
N GLU A 69 -19.67 -18.79 -13.64
CA GLU A 69 -20.94 -19.29 -14.17
C GLU A 69 -21.44 -20.54 -13.42
N TYR A 70 -20.52 -21.44 -13.03
CA TYR A 70 -20.86 -22.71 -12.40
C TYR A 70 -20.54 -22.77 -10.90
N GLY A 71 -19.61 -21.93 -10.43
CA GLY A 71 -19.18 -21.91 -9.04
C GLY A 71 -18.41 -23.17 -8.62
N ILE A 72 -18.21 -23.31 -7.31
CA ILE A 72 -17.56 -24.47 -6.67
C ILE A 72 -18.55 -25.07 -5.67
N GLN A 73 -18.92 -26.34 -5.88
CA GLN A 73 -19.81 -27.08 -4.98
C GLN A 73 -19.01 -27.60 -3.76
N LEU A 74 -19.51 -27.30 -2.56
CA LEU A 74 -18.96 -27.77 -1.29
C LEU A 74 -19.74 -28.99 -0.76
N SER A 75 -19.19 -29.66 0.25
CA SER A 75 -19.71 -30.89 0.87
C SER A 75 -21.12 -30.79 1.47
N ASN A 76 -21.71 -29.60 1.52
CA ASN A 76 -23.04 -29.33 2.09
C ASN A 76 -24.07 -28.88 1.02
N ASN A 77 -23.86 -29.20 -0.27
CA ASN A 77 -24.66 -28.71 -1.40
C ASN A 77 -24.71 -27.17 -1.54
N ILE A 78 -23.77 -26.47 -0.89
CA ILE A 78 -23.58 -25.04 -1.07
C ILE A 78 -22.69 -24.85 -2.29
N THR A 79 -23.14 -24.05 -3.26
CA THR A 79 -22.32 -23.63 -4.41
C THR A 79 -21.86 -22.20 -4.19
N ILE A 80 -20.55 -21.98 -4.22
CA ILE A 80 -19.95 -20.64 -4.10
C ILE A 80 -19.50 -20.17 -5.47
N TYR A 81 -19.98 -18.99 -5.87
CA TYR A 81 -19.63 -18.36 -7.14
C TYR A 81 -18.57 -17.29 -6.93
N PHE A 82 -17.66 -17.15 -7.90
CA PHE A 82 -16.56 -16.20 -7.83
C PHE A 82 -16.61 -15.27 -9.04
N ALA A 83 -16.55 -13.96 -8.81
CA ALA A 83 -16.48 -12.97 -9.89
C ALA A 83 -15.13 -12.26 -9.89
N LEU A 84 -14.57 -12.01 -11.08
CA LEU A 84 -13.37 -11.18 -11.21
C LEU A 84 -13.72 -9.71 -10.92
N GLY A 85 -13.26 -9.19 -9.79
CA GLY A 85 -13.46 -7.78 -9.43
C GLY A 85 -12.50 -6.83 -10.17
N LEU A 86 -11.21 -6.96 -9.91
CA LEU A 86 -10.16 -6.05 -10.40
C LEU A 86 -8.92 -6.83 -10.84
N VAL A 87 -8.18 -6.28 -11.80
CA VAL A 87 -6.85 -6.75 -12.20
C VAL A 87 -5.83 -5.73 -11.68
N LEU A 88 -5.03 -6.13 -10.69
CA LEU A 88 -4.06 -5.27 -10.00
C LEU A 88 -2.64 -5.40 -10.58
N GLY A 89 -1.85 -4.34 -10.49
CA GLY A 89 -0.45 -4.34 -10.92
C GLY A 89 0.11 -2.93 -11.07
N ASP A 90 1.42 -2.86 -11.29
CA ASP A 90 2.07 -1.60 -11.66
C ASP A 90 1.55 -1.11 -13.03
N ASN A 91 1.69 0.19 -13.31
CA ASN A 91 1.15 0.77 -14.54
C ASN A 91 1.69 0.09 -15.81
N LEU A 92 2.95 -0.37 -15.81
CA LEU A 92 3.56 -0.99 -16.98
C LEU A 92 3.03 -2.42 -17.17
N GLY A 93 2.96 -3.22 -16.10
CA GLY A 93 2.39 -4.56 -16.10
C GLY A 93 0.91 -4.55 -16.50
N LEU A 94 0.13 -3.60 -15.97
CA LEU A 94 -1.27 -3.41 -16.36
C LEU A 94 -1.40 -3.03 -17.83
N ASN A 95 -0.66 -2.04 -18.32
CA ASN A 95 -0.70 -1.69 -19.75
C ASN A 95 -0.38 -2.92 -20.61
N SER A 96 0.60 -3.70 -20.20
CA SER A 96 1.02 -4.95 -20.86
C SER A 96 -0.11 -5.98 -20.97
N ILE A 97 -0.70 -6.42 -19.86
CA ILE A 97 -1.66 -7.54 -19.86
C ILE A 97 -3.05 -7.12 -20.30
N LEU A 98 -3.37 -5.82 -20.20
CA LEU A 98 -4.65 -5.26 -20.60
C LEU A 98 -4.68 -4.77 -22.06
N GLY A 99 -3.56 -4.92 -22.80
CA GLY A 99 -3.50 -4.63 -24.24
C GLY A 99 -3.23 -3.17 -24.60
N PHE A 100 -2.81 -2.33 -23.65
CA PHE A 100 -2.38 -0.95 -23.91
C PHE A 100 -0.89 -0.86 -24.26
N VAL A 101 -0.44 0.33 -24.65
CA VAL A 101 0.96 0.59 -24.96
C VAL A 101 1.86 0.46 -23.72
N GLU A 102 2.86 -0.42 -23.80
CA GLU A 102 3.85 -0.69 -22.75
C GLU A 102 4.96 0.37 -22.73
N SER A 103 4.61 1.65 -22.83
CA SER A 103 5.58 2.75 -22.83
C SER A 103 4.96 4.05 -22.36
N PHE A 104 5.50 4.61 -21.28
CA PHE A 104 5.14 5.95 -20.80
C PHE A 104 5.73 7.07 -21.67
N SER A 105 6.55 6.73 -22.66
CA SER A 105 7.04 7.67 -23.64
C SER A 105 6.09 7.86 -24.82
N ALA A 106 5.11 6.96 -25.02
CA ALA A 106 4.13 7.02 -26.09
C ALA A 106 3.23 8.27 -26.03
N ASN A 107 2.65 8.64 -27.18
CA ASN A 107 1.75 9.79 -27.28
C ASN A 107 0.50 9.63 -26.39
N HIS A 108 -0.02 8.41 -26.26
CA HIS A 108 -1.19 8.10 -25.44
C HIS A 108 -0.87 6.94 -24.51
N TYR A 109 -0.15 7.20 -23.41
CA TYR A 109 0.31 6.15 -22.49
C TYR A 109 -0.72 5.77 -21.42
N CYS A 110 -1.73 6.62 -21.18
CA CYS A 110 -2.69 6.42 -20.11
C CYS A 110 -3.75 5.38 -20.53
N ARG A 111 -3.94 4.36 -19.69
CA ARG A 111 -5.00 3.35 -19.84
C ARG A 111 -6.39 3.86 -19.45
N ILE A 112 -6.47 5.02 -18.82
CA ILE A 112 -7.70 5.56 -18.22
C ILE A 112 -8.32 6.66 -19.08
N CYS A 113 -7.49 7.52 -19.68
CA CYS A 113 -7.94 8.59 -20.57
C CYS A 113 -7.25 8.52 -21.94
N ARG A 114 -7.79 9.27 -22.90
CA ARG A 114 -7.30 9.39 -24.29
C ARG A 114 -6.49 10.66 -24.52
N SER A 115 -6.25 11.48 -23.49
CA SER A 115 -5.47 12.72 -23.65
C SER A 115 -4.03 12.45 -24.10
N PRO A 116 -3.46 13.31 -24.96
CA PRO A 116 -2.09 13.15 -25.43
C PRO A 116 -1.08 13.57 -24.36
N LYS A 117 0.09 12.94 -24.38
CA LYS A 117 1.22 13.15 -23.47
C LYS A 117 1.70 14.60 -23.43
N SER A 118 1.52 15.37 -24.50
CA SER A 118 1.81 16.81 -24.54
C SER A 118 1.05 17.56 -23.44
N ASP A 119 -0.22 17.17 -23.25
CA ASP A 119 -1.17 17.87 -22.39
C ASP A 119 -1.06 17.34 -20.96
N LEU A 120 -0.97 16.00 -20.82
CA LEU A 120 -0.86 15.31 -19.54
C LEU A 120 0.32 15.78 -18.68
N LYS A 121 1.36 16.34 -19.29
CA LYS A 121 2.52 16.94 -18.61
C LYS A 121 2.20 18.20 -17.81
N ASN A 122 1.03 18.79 -18.02
CA ASN A 122 0.58 20.03 -17.36
C ASN A 122 -0.80 19.87 -16.70
N PHE A 123 -1.42 18.68 -16.77
CA PHE A 123 -2.74 18.45 -16.20
C PHE A 123 -2.65 18.29 -14.69
N ILE A 124 -3.22 19.26 -13.98
CA ILE A 124 -3.38 19.19 -12.53
C ILE A 124 -4.67 18.45 -12.12
N CYS A 125 -5.68 18.40 -12.99
CA CYS A 125 -6.97 17.74 -12.76
C CYS A 125 -7.21 16.56 -13.74
N GLU A 126 -8.22 15.74 -13.47
CA GLU A 126 -8.60 14.61 -14.33
C GLU A 126 -8.93 15.06 -15.76
N SER A 127 -8.49 14.29 -16.76
CA SER A 127 -8.87 14.52 -18.14
C SER A 127 -10.37 14.26 -18.36
N LYS A 128 -11.02 15.16 -19.11
CA LYS A 128 -12.40 14.96 -19.60
C LYS A 128 -12.52 13.88 -20.68
N LEU A 129 -11.40 13.46 -21.29
CA LEU A 129 -11.37 12.47 -22.37
C LEU A 129 -11.20 11.05 -21.82
N LEU A 130 -12.08 10.63 -20.90
CA LEU A 130 -12.03 9.30 -20.31
C LEU A 130 -12.32 8.20 -21.32
N ARG A 131 -11.65 7.06 -21.17
CA ARG A 131 -11.97 5.85 -21.95
C ARG A 131 -13.27 5.24 -21.44
N ASN A 132 -14.09 4.77 -22.37
CA ASN A 132 -15.33 4.04 -22.10
C ASN A 132 -15.49 2.93 -23.14
N LYS A 133 -16.49 2.05 -22.98
CA LYS A 133 -16.72 0.93 -23.90
C LYS A 133 -16.82 1.37 -25.37
N ILE A 134 -17.53 2.47 -25.63
CA ILE A 134 -17.77 2.97 -26.99
C ILE A 134 -16.46 3.43 -27.65
N ASN A 135 -15.72 4.31 -26.98
CA ASN A 135 -14.49 4.84 -27.56
C ASN A 135 -13.33 3.82 -27.56
N TYR A 136 -13.35 2.84 -26.66
CA TYR A 136 -12.44 1.71 -26.67
C TYR A 136 -12.62 0.83 -27.89
N GLU A 137 -13.86 0.48 -28.25
CA GLU A 137 -14.13 -0.29 -29.47
C GLU A 137 -13.79 0.52 -30.73
N SER A 138 -14.06 1.83 -30.75
CA SER A 138 -13.60 2.67 -31.88
C SER A 138 -12.08 2.70 -32.01
N ASP A 139 -11.36 2.75 -30.88
CA ASP A 139 -9.90 2.75 -30.84
C ASP A 139 -9.32 1.40 -31.32
N LEU A 140 -10.02 0.28 -31.04
CA LEU A 140 -9.68 -1.05 -31.56
C LEU A 140 -9.84 -1.14 -33.08
N ILE A 141 -10.96 -0.63 -33.61
CA ILE A 141 -11.24 -0.62 -35.05
C ILE A 141 -10.22 0.27 -35.78
N GLN A 142 -9.87 1.42 -35.20
CA GLN A 142 -8.87 2.33 -35.78
C GLN A 142 -7.48 1.68 -35.91
N ALA A 143 -7.17 0.70 -35.04
CA ALA A 143 -5.95 -0.10 -35.09
C ALA A 143 -4.63 0.71 -35.17
N ASN A 144 -4.61 1.93 -34.61
CA ASN A 144 -3.46 2.83 -34.65
C ASN A 144 -2.95 3.18 -33.24
N VAL A 145 -1.98 2.39 -32.76
CA VAL A 145 -1.35 2.55 -31.43
C VAL A 145 -0.84 3.97 -31.17
N SER A 146 -0.32 4.65 -32.19
CA SER A 146 0.28 5.98 -32.03
C SER A 146 -0.74 7.06 -31.67
N VAL A 147 -2.02 6.84 -32.03
CA VAL A 147 -3.15 7.75 -31.78
C VAL A 147 -4.01 7.25 -30.63
N THR A 148 -4.16 5.93 -30.48
CA THR A 148 -5.10 5.35 -29.51
C THR A 148 -4.43 4.86 -28.24
N GLY A 149 -3.12 4.58 -28.26
CA GLY A 149 -2.41 3.96 -27.14
C GLY A 149 -2.80 2.51 -26.88
N LEU A 150 -3.54 1.87 -27.80
CA LEU A 150 -4.08 0.52 -27.65
C LEU A 150 -3.42 -0.43 -28.64
N ASN A 151 -2.82 -1.52 -28.14
CA ASN A 151 -2.10 -2.51 -28.94
C ASN A 151 -2.99 -3.65 -29.42
N GLU A 152 -3.89 -4.13 -28.56
CA GLU A 152 -4.80 -5.25 -28.83
C GLU A 152 -6.00 -5.20 -27.88
N ARG A 153 -7.04 -5.99 -28.19
CA ARG A 153 -8.19 -6.16 -27.30
C ARG A 153 -7.76 -6.84 -25.99
N CYS A 154 -8.26 -6.33 -24.87
CA CYS A 154 -8.04 -6.91 -23.56
C CYS A 154 -8.73 -8.28 -23.48
N ILE A 155 -7.97 -9.32 -23.17
CA ILE A 155 -8.52 -10.68 -23.06
C ILE A 155 -9.44 -10.85 -21.84
N PHE A 156 -9.26 -10.05 -20.78
CA PHE A 156 -10.11 -10.08 -19.60
C PHE A 156 -11.53 -9.56 -19.85
N ASN A 157 -11.76 -8.82 -20.93
CA ASN A 157 -13.11 -8.42 -21.34
C ASN A 157 -14.02 -9.60 -21.72
N ASP A 158 -13.45 -10.80 -21.90
CA ASP A 158 -14.22 -12.02 -22.16
C ASP A 158 -14.78 -12.63 -20.85
N VAL A 159 -14.30 -12.20 -19.67
CA VAL A 159 -14.86 -12.62 -18.37
C VAL A 159 -16.16 -11.83 -18.10
N PRO A 160 -17.29 -12.49 -17.77
CA PRO A 160 -18.54 -11.78 -17.54
C PRO A 160 -18.39 -10.74 -16.42
N ASN A 161 -19.10 -9.62 -16.53
CA ASN A 161 -19.04 -8.49 -15.59
C ASN A 161 -17.69 -7.76 -15.45
N PHE A 162 -16.69 -8.09 -16.29
CA PHE A 162 -15.44 -7.35 -16.37
C PHE A 162 -15.33 -6.58 -17.68
N HIS A 163 -14.92 -5.31 -17.60
CA HIS A 163 -14.44 -4.56 -18.75
C HIS A 163 -13.29 -3.64 -18.36
N VAL A 164 -12.24 -3.61 -19.18
CA VAL A 164 -11.01 -2.86 -18.89
C VAL A 164 -11.20 -1.35 -18.66
N THR A 165 -12.22 -0.74 -19.29
CA THR A 165 -12.56 0.68 -19.08
C THR A 165 -13.50 0.90 -17.90
N GLU A 166 -14.01 -0.16 -17.28
CA GLU A 166 -14.88 -0.09 -16.12
C GLU A 166 -14.09 -0.50 -14.88
N ASN A 167 -13.49 -1.68 -14.86
CA ASN A 167 -12.75 -2.26 -13.74
C ASN A 167 -11.32 -1.69 -13.65
N ILE A 168 -11.22 -0.36 -13.60
CA ILE A 168 -9.97 0.39 -13.57
C ILE A 168 -9.44 0.44 -12.15
N VAL A 169 -8.12 0.31 -12.01
CA VAL A 169 -7.42 0.45 -10.74
C VAL A 169 -6.09 1.19 -10.94
N CYS A 170 -5.56 1.76 -9.87
CA CYS A 170 -4.21 2.30 -9.78
C CYS A 170 -3.50 1.71 -8.57
N ASP A 171 -2.17 1.79 -8.56
CA ASP A 171 -1.35 1.18 -7.53
C ASP A 171 -0.62 2.25 -6.73
N PHE A 172 -1.17 2.54 -5.55
CA PHE A 172 -0.64 3.54 -4.64
C PHE A 172 0.85 3.38 -4.39
N MET A 173 1.34 2.16 -4.15
CA MET A 173 2.73 1.92 -3.79
C MET A 173 3.68 2.38 -4.90
N HIS A 174 3.38 1.99 -6.15
CA HIS A 174 4.20 2.37 -7.28
C HIS A 174 3.99 3.83 -7.69
N ASP A 175 2.78 4.35 -7.59
CA ASP A 175 2.45 5.71 -8.03
C ASP A 175 3.00 6.78 -7.08
N VAL A 176 2.85 6.59 -5.76
CA VAL A 176 3.18 7.59 -4.74
C VAL A 176 4.55 7.31 -4.10
N PRO A 177 4.74 6.30 -3.21
CA PRO A 177 6.06 6.05 -2.59
C PRO A 177 7.19 5.78 -3.58
N GLU A 178 6.99 4.93 -4.60
CA GLU A 178 8.04 4.66 -5.60
C GLU A 178 8.01 5.64 -6.78
N GLY A 179 7.18 6.66 -6.69
CA GLY A 179 6.88 7.58 -7.77
C GLY A 179 6.96 9.02 -7.33
N VAL A 180 5.78 9.64 -7.20
CA VAL A 180 5.59 11.06 -6.92
C VAL A 180 6.45 11.54 -5.74
N ALA A 181 6.37 10.86 -4.60
CA ALA A 181 7.11 11.26 -3.38
C ALA A 181 8.64 11.31 -3.58
N ARG A 182 9.20 10.46 -4.45
CA ARG A 182 10.66 10.45 -4.72
C ARG A 182 11.14 11.75 -5.36
N TYR A 183 10.29 12.33 -6.21
CA TYR A 183 10.58 13.58 -6.90
C TYR A 183 10.27 14.77 -6.01
N ASP A 184 9.12 14.75 -5.33
CA ASP A 184 8.70 15.84 -4.46
C ASP A 184 9.73 16.05 -3.35
N MET A 185 10.12 14.99 -2.64
CA MET A 185 11.07 15.10 -1.54
C MET A 185 12.44 15.58 -2.03
N ALA A 186 12.86 15.22 -3.25
CA ALA A 186 14.09 15.75 -3.83
C ALA A 186 13.98 17.26 -4.12
N VAL A 187 12.83 17.72 -4.62
CA VAL A 187 12.56 19.15 -4.88
C VAL A 187 12.50 19.94 -3.57
N ILE A 188 11.76 19.43 -2.58
CA ILE A 188 11.59 20.03 -1.26
C ILE A 188 12.95 20.20 -0.58
N ILE A 189 13.73 19.12 -0.43
CA ILE A 189 15.01 19.16 0.27
C ILE A 189 16.01 20.07 -0.45
N ASN A 190 16.10 19.98 -1.78
CA ASN A 190 16.97 20.87 -2.56
C ASN A 190 16.61 22.34 -2.34
N ASN A 191 15.32 22.67 -2.28
CA ASN A 191 14.87 24.04 -2.07
C ASN A 191 15.20 24.51 -0.65
N LEU A 192 14.95 23.69 0.38
CA LEU A 192 15.25 24.04 1.77
C LEU A 192 16.75 24.22 2.02
N ILE A 193 17.60 23.36 1.46
CA ILE A 193 19.06 23.49 1.53
C ILE A 193 19.54 24.76 0.81
N LYS A 194 19.00 25.08 -0.37
CA LYS A 194 19.35 26.31 -1.11
C LYS A 194 19.00 27.58 -0.35
N ASN A 195 17.96 27.55 0.49
CA ASN A 195 17.59 28.65 1.38
C ASN A 195 18.38 28.67 2.70
N ASN A 196 19.38 27.79 2.85
CA ASN A 196 20.25 27.68 4.03
C ASN A 196 19.51 27.37 5.35
N PHE A 197 18.39 26.64 5.28
CA PHE A 197 17.68 26.23 6.50
C PHE A 197 18.39 25.08 7.22
N PHE A 198 19.04 24.19 6.47
CA PHE A 198 19.88 23.10 6.99
C PHE A 198 20.81 22.58 5.89
N SER A 199 21.81 21.79 6.26
CA SER A 199 22.70 21.06 5.34
C SER A 199 22.27 19.60 5.15
N ILE A 200 22.76 18.95 4.10
CA ILE A 200 22.49 17.52 3.89
C ILE A 200 23.01 16.65 5.05
N ASP A 201 24.10 17.07 5.69
CA ASP A 201 24.68 16.38 6.83
C ASP A 201 23.78 16.51 8.06
N ASP A 202 23.24 17.71 8.32
CA ASP A 202 22.25 17.92 9.40
C ASP A 202 21.03 17.01 9.22
N LEU A 203 20.50 16.94 7.98
CA LEU A 203 19.36 16.09 7.67
C LEU A 203 19.69 14.61 7.90
N ASN A 204 20.83 14.14 7.41
CA ASN A 204 21.23 12.75 7.55
C ASN A 204 21.49 12.38 9.01
N SER A 205 22.15 13.23 9.79
CA SER A 205 22.34 13.02 11.23
C SER A 205 21.01 12.94 11.97
N ARG A 206 20.04 13.81 11.63
CA ARG A 206 18.70 13.76 12.23
C ARG A 206 17.92 12.51 11.82
N ILE A 207 17.96 12.11 10.55
CA ILE A 207 17.39 10.83 10.09
C ILE A 207 18.01 9.66 10.87
N GLU A 208 19.32 9.73 11.14
CA GLU A 208 20.06 8.67 11.81
C GLU A 208 19.69 8.52 13.29
N LEU A 209 19.49 9.65 13.98
CA LEU A 209 19.29 9.72 15.42
C LEU A 209 17.81 9.75 15.84
N PHE A 210 16.89 9.96 14.90
CA PHE A 210 15.46 10.03 15.19
C PHE A 210 14.90 8.71 15.76
N ASP A 211 14.05 8.79 16.78
CA ASP A 211 13.34 7.64 17.33
C ASP A 211 12.06 7.36 16.54
N TYR A 212 12.14 6.39 15.63
CA TYR A 212 11.00 5.92 14.82
C TYR A 212 10.02 5.02 15.60
N GLY A 213 10.31 4.73 16.86
CA GLY A 213 9.53 3.81 17.67
C GLY A 213 9.53 2.38 17.12
N VAL A 214 8.75 1.51 17.76
CA VAL A 214 8.76 0.06 17.44
C VAL A 214 8.10 -0.29 16.12
N LEU A 215 7.12 0.51 15.68
CA LEU A 215 6.34 0.23 14.48
C LEU A 215 7.16 0.51 13.20
N GLU A 216 7.93 1.60 13.19
CA GLU A 216 8.60 2.08 11.98
C GLU A 216 10.13 1.92 12.02
N SER A 217 10.71 1.44 13.13
CA SER A 217 12.14 1.13 13.25
C SER A 217 12.71 0.27 12.11
N LYS A 218 11.91 -0.66 11.58
CA LYS A 218 12.31 -1.54 10.44
C LYS A 218 12.27 -0.84 9.09
N ASN A 219 11.57 0.27 8.99
CA ASN A 219 11.39 1.06 7.77
C ASN A 219 12.15 2.39 7.86
N ARG A 220 13.17 2.46 8.72
CA ARG A 220 13.99 3.66 8.88
C ARG A 220 14.58 4.09 7.53
N PRO A 221 14.41 5.36 7.12
CA PRO A 221 14.94 5.84 5.85
C PRO A 221 16.47 5.75 5.80
N PRO A 222 17.06 5.36 4.66
CA PRO A 222 18.50 5.46 4.46
C PRO A 222 18.93 6.92 4.33
N CYS A 223 20.23 7.19 4.53
CA CYS A 223 20.80 8.51 4.31
C CYS A 223 20.56 8.98 2.86
N ILE A 224 20.25 10.25 2.72
CA ILE A 224 20.03 10.91 1.44
C ILE A 224 21.37 11.36 0.90
N THR A 225 21.70 10.95 -0.32
CA THR A 225 22.97 11.28 -0.95
C THR A 225 22.86 12.55 -1.80
N LEU A 226 23.97 13.27 -1.96
CA LEU A 226 24.05 14.37 -2.93
C LEU A 226 23.71 13.91 -4.36
N GLY A 227 23.99 12.65 -4.69
CA GLY A 227 23.60 12.06 -5.98
C GLY A 227 22.08 12.02 -6.18
N ASN A 228 21.31 11.69 -5.12
CA ASN A 228 19.85 11.72 -5.17
C ASN A 228 19.32 13.13 -5.49
N LEU A 229 19.87 14.12 -4.81
CA LEU A 229 19.49 15.52 -4.95
C LEU A 229 19.87 16.08 -6.32
N LYS A 230 21.07 15.79 -6.82
CA LYS A 230 21.53 16.16 -8.17
C LYS A 230 20.69 15.51 -9.27
N ASN A 231 20.29 14.26 -9.09
CA ASN A 231 19.43 13.54 -10.03
C ASN A 231 17.95 13.93 -9.91
N GLY A 232 17.57 14.77 -8.93
CA GLY A 232 16.20 15.18 -8.67
C GLY A 232 15.28 14.02 -8.27
N MET A 233 15.82 12.95 -7.67
CA MET A 233 15.06 11.77 -7.27
C MET A 233 15.71 11.04 -6.09
N ILE A 234 14.95 10.87 -5.02
CA ILE A 234 15.34 10.04 -3.87
C ILE A 234 15.10 8.57 -4.17
N ILE A 235 16.03 7.69 -3.79
CA ILE A 235 15.92 6.24 -4.01
C ILE A 235 15.92 5.53 -2.66
N MET A 236 14.79 4.92 -2.32
CA MET A 236 14.59 4.03 -1.18
C MET A 236 13.37 3.14 -1.47
N SER A 237 13.11 2.14 -0.63
CA SER A 237 11.91 1.30 -0.75
C SER A 237 10.62 2.10 -0.47
N ALA A 238 9.48 1.57 -0.92
CA ALA A 238 8.19 2.19 -0.68
C ALA A 238 7.89 2.40 0.82
N ALA A 239 8.24 1.43 1.67
CA ALA A 239 8.03 1.51 3.11
C ALA A 239 8.92 2.57 3.76
N GLU A 240 10.21 2.64 3.37
CA GLU A 240 11.14 3.68 3.82
C GLU A 240 10.68 5.08 3.38
N MET A 241 10.17 5.23 2.16
CA MET A 241 9.65 6.53 1.68
C MET A 241 8.40 6.97 2.45
N LEU A 242 7.47 6.05 2.74
CA LEU A 242 6.30 6.37 3.56
C LEU A 242 6.71 6.79 4.97
N CYS A 243 7.65 6.05 5.59
CA CYS A 243 8.22 6.40 6.88
C CYS A 243 8.87 7.80 6.82
N PHE A 244 9.70 8.04 5.80
CA PHE A 244 10.38 9.32 5.62
C PHE A 244 9.39 10.48 5.52
N VAL A 245 8.41 10.42 4.63
CA VAL A 245 7.44 11.51 4.45
C VAL A 245 6.60 11.73 5.71
N ARG A 246 6.23 10.67 6.43
CA ARG A 246 5.46 10.77 7.68
C ARG A 246 6.20 11.50 8.78
N TYR A 247 7.50 11.22 8.94
CA TYR A 247 8.31 11.79 10.02
C TYR A 247 9.11 13.03 9.61
N PHE A 248 9.18 13.37 8.32
CA PHE A 248 10.01 14.49 7.86
C PHE A 248 9.70 15.81 8.57
N GLY A 249 8.42 16.11 8.80
CA GLY A 249 7.98 17.25 9.60
C GLY A 249 8.58 17.25 11.00
N LEU A 250 8.58 16.12 11.69
CA LEU A 250 9.18 15.98 13.03
C LEU A 250 10.72 15.99 13.02
N ILE A 251 11.35 15.53 11.93
CA ILE A 251 12.81 15.45 11.83
C ILE A 251 13.43 16.84 11.62
N ILE A 252 12.85 17.66 10.72
CA ILE A 252 13.45 18.95 10.33
C ILE A 252 12.49 20.16 10.41
N GLY A 253 11.23 19.98 10.80
CA GLY A 253 10.22 21.05 10.75
C GLY A 253 10.60 22.27 11.56
N GLU A 254 11.28 22.11 12.70
CA GLU A 254 11.76 23.24 13.52
C GLU A 254 12.79 24.13 12.80
N LEU A 255 13.49 23.59 11.80
CA LEU A 255 14.47 24.32 10.99
C LEU A 255 13.81 25.06 9.82
N VAL A 256 12.54 24.79 9.54
CA VAL A 256 11.79 25.36 8.42
C VAL A 256 10.86 26.47 8.92
N PRO A 257 10.93 27.69 8.34
CA PRO A 257 10.01 28.77 8.72
C PRO A 257 8.55 28.43 8.43
N LEU A 258 7.64 28.90 9.30
CA LEU A 258 6.18 28.66 9.19
C LEU A 258 5.55 29.09 7.86
N LYS A 259 6.13 30.07 7.16
CA LYS A 259 5.62 30.61 5.88
C LYS A 259 6.49 30.20 4.68
N CYS A 260 7.11 29.02 4.74
CA CYS A 260 7.92 28.52 3.65
C CYS A 260 7.05 27.94 2.52
N ASP A 261 7.08 28.53 1.33
CA ASP A 261 6.20 28.13 0.23
C ASP A 261 6.39 26.66 -0.20
N VAL A 262 7.63 26.19 -0.29
CA VAL A 262 7.91 24.79 -0.68
C VAL A 262 7.45 23.80 0.39
N TRP A 263 7.29 24.24 1.65
CA TRP A 263 6.75 23.43 2.72
C TRP A 263 5.29 23.05 2.47
N ASN A 264 4.52 23.89 1.77
CA ASN A 264 3.16 23.55 1.38
C ASN A 264 3.11 22.36 0.40
N LEU A 265 4.14 22.16 -0.43
CA LEU A 265 4.24 20.97 -1.27
C LEU A 265 4.40 19.72 -0.40
N TYR A 266 5.27 19.78 0.62
CA TYR A 266 5.43 18.70 1.59
C TYR A 266 4.13 18.40 2.33
N LEU A 267 3.48 19.41 2.89
CA LEU A 267 2.23 19.24 3.65
C LEU A 267 1.10 18.69 2.77
N THR A 268 1.02 19.10 1.50
CA THR A 268 0.01 18.58 0.57
C THR A 268 0.29 17.12 0.23
N LEU A 269 1.55 16.74 -0.04
CA LEU A 269 1.96 15.34 -0.22
C LEU A 269 1.63 14.50 1.02
N ARG A 270 1.91 15.04 2.21
CA ARG A 270 1.65 14.38 3.50
C ARG A 270 0.17 14.07 3.67
N LYS A 271 -0.71 15.06 3.41
CA LYS A 271 -2.18 14.93 3.43
C LYS A 271 -2.68 13.89 2.42
N MET A 272 -2.14 13.91 1.20
CA MET A 272 -2.49 12.93 0.17
C MET A 272 -2.12 11.50 0.59
N ILE A 273 -0.94 11.31 1.17
CA ILE A 273 -0.49 10.01 1.66
C ILE A 273 -1.41 9.49 2.77
N ASP A 274 -1.83 10.32 3.72
CA ASP A 274 -2.77 9.87 4.76
C ASP A 274 -4.09 9.41 4.20
N LEU A 275 -4.68 10.22 3.31
CA LEU A 275 -5.96 9.89 2.70
C LEU A 275 -5.87 8.61 1.86
N CYS A 276 -4.77 8.43 1.12
CA CYS A 276 -4.54 7.21 0.34
C CYS A 276 -4.23 5.98 1.20
N CYS A 277 -3.60 6.15 2.37
CA CYS A 277 -3.27 5.07 3.30
C CYS A 277 -4.43 4.67 4.23
N ALA A 278 -5.45 5.52 4.36
CA ALA A 278 -6.63 5.24 5.17
C ALA A 278 -7.36 3.98 4.65
N ARG A 279 -7.72 3.08 5.56
CA ARG A 279 -8.44 1.83 5.24
C ARG A 279 -9.95 2.00 5.27
N ASN A 280 -10.44 3.08 5.86
CA ASN A 280 -11.85 3.45 5.89
C ASN A 280 -11.95 4.94 5.59
N VAL A 281 -12.72 5.29 4.57
CA VAL A 281 -12.88 6.66 4.07
C VAL A 281 -14.32 6.88 3.65
N GLN A 282 -14.83 8.08 3.90
CA GLN A 282 -16.13 8.51 3.40
C GLN A 282 -16.05 8.81 1.90
N LYS A 283 -17.18 8.81 1.20
CA LYS A 283 -17.21 9.01 -0.26
C LYS A 283 -16.76 10.43 -0.63
N GLU A 284 -17.07 11.40 0.23
CA GLU A 284 -16.75 12.82 0.10
C GLU A 284 -15.23 13.06 0.10
N CYS A 285 -14.45 12.14 0.67
CA CYS A 285 -13.00 12.16 0.60
C CYS A 285 -12.47 12.07 -0.84
N ALA A 286 -13.25 11.57 -1.81
CA ALA A 286 -12.88 11.60 -3.22
C ALA A 286 -12.66 13.03 -3.73
N VAL A 287 -13.54 13.96 -3.36
CA VAL A 287 -13.45 15.38 -3.75
C VAL A 287 -12.25 16.04 -3.06
N GLN A 288 -12.03 15.71 -1.79
CA GLN A 288 -10.86 16.18 -1.05
C GLN A 288 -9.56 15.69 -1.69
N LEU A 289 -9.51 14.43 -2.11
CA LEU A 289 -8.35 13.84 -2.77
C LEU A 289 -8.06 14.51 -4.11
N ASP A 290 -9.09 14.76 -4.93
CA ASP A 290 -8.91 15.45 -6.22
C ASP A 290 -8.41 16.89 -6.03
N ASN A 291 -8.93 17.62 -5.04
CA ASN A 291 -8.46 18.96 -4.71
C ASN A 291 -7.00 18.95 -4.22
N LEU A 292 -6.64 18.00 -3.35
CA LEU A 292 -5.27 17.83 -2.88
C LEU A 292 -4.32 17.48 -4.03
N VAL A 293 -4.70 16.58 -4.94
CA VAL A 293 -3.90 16.23 -6.12
C VAL A 293 -3.71 17.43 -7.04
N ALA A 294 -4.76 18.22 -7.27
CA ALA A 294 -4.68 19.41 -8.12
C ALA A 294 -3.73 20.46 -7.53
N GLU A 295 -3.86 20.74 -6.23
CA GLU A 295 -2.99 21.68 -5.54
C GLU A 295 -1.55 21.18 -5.47
N HIS A 296 -1.36 19.89 -5.18
CA HIS A 296 -0.05 19.25 -5.18
C HIS A 296 0.64 19.39 -6.54
N ASN A 297 -0.04 19.04 -7.63
CA ASN A 297 0.52 19.11 -8.97
C ASN A 297 0.86 20.56 -9.35
N ARG A 298 0.03 21.54 -8.94
CA ARG A 298 0.30 22.97 -9.13
C ARG A 298 1.56 23.41 -8.38
N LEU A 299 1.69 23.05 -7.10
CA LEU A 299 2.86 23.36 -6.28
C LEU A 299 4.13 22.70 -6.81
N TYR A 300 4.04 21.43 -7.25
CA TYR A 300 5.18 20.75 -7.85
C TYR A 300 5.65 21.45 -9.14
N LEU A 301 4.74 21.84 -10.03
CA LEU A 301 5.09 22.59 -11.24
C LEU A 301 5.79 23.91 -10.90
N LEU A 302 5.28 24.63 -9.90
CA LEU A 302 5.83 25.90 -9.42
C LEU A 302 7.27 25.74 -8.88
N HIS A 303 7.49 24.79 -7.97
CA HIS A 303 8.76 24.64 -7.27
C HIS A 303 9.81 23.85 -8.05
N SER A 304 9.40 22.90 -8.89
CA SER A 304 10.33 22.10 -9.70
C SER A 304 10.74 22.80 -10.99
N GLN A 305 9.96 23.79 -11.46
CA GLN A 305 10.10 24.42 -12.79
C GLN A 305 10.19 23.39 -13.92
N SER A 306 9.55 22.23 -13.73
CA SER A 306 9.59 21.09 -14.63
C SER A 306 8.18 20.66 -15.02
N LYS A 307 8.08 19.64 -15.86
CA LYS A 307 6.82 19.06 -16.31
C LYS A 307 6.43 17.87 -15.44
N LEU A 308 5.13 17.62 -15.31
CA LEU A 308 4.61 16.46 -14.60
C LEU A 308 5.06 15.16 -15.29
N LYS A 309 5.49 14.20 -14.47
CA LYS A 309 5.81 12.84 -14.91
C LYS A 309 4.53 12.01 -14.98
N PRO A 310 4.51 10.89 -15.74
CA PRO A 310 3.33 10.03 -15.89
C PRO A 310 2.61 9.67 -14.58
N LYS A 311 3.35 9.38 -13.51
CA LYS A 311 2.76 9.02 -12.20
C LYS A 311 1.95 10.16 -11.57
N PHE A 312 2.34 11.43 -11.76
CA PHE A 312 1.56 12.59 -11.29
C PHE A 312 0.21 12.69 -12.01
N HIS A 313 0.19 12.39 -13.32
CA HIS A 313 -1.07 12.32 -14.07
C HIS A 313 -1.94 11.16 -13.57
N VAL A 314 -1.35 9.99 -13.27
CA VAL A 314 -2.13 8.86 -12.73
C VAL A 314 -2.86 9.22 -11.43
N LEU A 315 -2.29 10.08 -10.58
CA LEU A 315 -2.95 10.58 -9.37
C LEU A 315 -4.23 11.38 -9.67
N THR A 316 -4.33 12.04 -10.82
CA THR A 316 -5.53 12.82 -11.18
C THR A 316 -6.78 11.94 -11.35
N HIS A 317 -6.63 10.62 -11.43
CA HIS A 317 -7.73 9.67 -11.49
C HIS A 317 -8.17 9.16 -10.11
N TYR A 318 -7.46 9.51 -9.03
CA TYR A 318 -7.62 8.84 -7.74
C TYR A 318 -8.98 9.10 -7.07
N GLY A 319 -9.55 10.32 -7.12
CA GLY A 319 -10.87 10.56 -6.53
C GLY A 319 -11.96 9.69 -7.15
N ARG A 320 -12.01 9.61 -8.49
CA ARG A 320 -12.94 8.73 -9.20
C ARG A 320 -12.71 7.25 -8.88
N LEU A 321 -11.46 6.83 -8.72
CA LEU A 321 -11.13 5.44 -8.35
C LEU A 321 -11.48 5.12 -6.91
N LEU A 322 -11.38 6.09 -5.98
CA LEU A 322 -11.82 5.95 -4.60
C LEU A 322 -13.32 5.68 -4.53
N LEU A 323 -14.13 6.43 -5.30
CA LEU A 323 -15.58 6.19 -5.38
C LEU A 323 -15.93 4.83 -5.96
N LYS A 324 -15.13 4.34 -6.91
CA LYS A 324 -15.42 3.10 -7.63
C LYS A 324 -14.98 1.84 -6.89
N ASN A 325 -13.80 1.89 -6.27
CA ASN A 325 -13.13 0.72 -5.70
C ASN A 325 -13.05 0.76 -4.17
N GLY A 326 -13.36 1.91 -3.55
CA GLY A 326 -13.14 2.14 -2.13
C GLY A 326 -11.71 2.63 -1.82
N PRO A 327 -11.23 2.40 -0.58
CA PRO A 327 -9.94 2.91 -0.12
C PRO A 327 -8.76 2.47 -1.01
N ILE A 328 -7.93 3.43 -1.44
CA ILE A 328 -6.84 3.22 -2.41
C ILE A 328 -5.78 2.23 -1.88
N ILE A 329 -5.49 2.23 -0.58
CA ILE A 329 -4.50 1.31 0.00
C ILE A 329 -4.84 -0.16 -0.22
N LEU A 330 -6.13 -0.50 -0.34
CA LEU A 330 -6.59 -1.89 -0.52
C LEU A 330 -6.35 -2.41 -1.93
N THR A 331 -6.06 -1.52 -2.89
CA THR A 331 -5.69 -1.89 -4.27
C THR A 331 -4.18 -1.83 -4.53
N SER A 332 -3.37 -1.62 -3.48
CA SER A 332 -1.91 -1.58 -3.55
C SER A 332 -1.29 -2.95 -3.85
N SER A 333 -0.23 -2.98 -4.67
CA SER A 333 0.45 -4.24 -5.00
C SER A 333 1.52 -4.70 -4.02
N ILE A 334 1.73 -3.98 -2.92
CA ILE A 334 2.81 -4.23 -1.95
C ILE A 334 2.89 -5.67 -1.44
N ARG A 335 1.74 -6.34 -1.24
CA ARG A 335 1.69 -7.73 -0.79
C ARG A 335 2.08 -8.72 -1.88
N PHE A 336 1.73 -8.43 -3.14
CA PHE A 336 2.14 -9.25 -4.29
C PHE A 336 3.66 -9.14 -4.54
N GLU A 337 4.23 -7.95 -4.38
CA GLU A 337 5.70 -7.75 -4.44
C GLU A 337 6.43 -8.49 -3.31
N ALA A 338 5.85 -8.50 -2.10
CA ALA A 338 6.38 -9.31 -1.01
C ALA A 338 6.27 -10.82 -1.31
N LYS A 339 5.19 -11.29 -1.94
CA LYS A 339 5.02 -12.70 -2.37
C LYS A 339 6.07 -13.12 -3.39
N HIS A 340 6.53 -12.22 -4.26
CA HIS A 340 7.63 -12.51 -5.19
C HIS A 340 8.92 -12.96 -4.47
N LYS A 341 9.18 -12.55 -3.22
CA LYS A 341 10.37 -12.98 -2.47
C LYS A 341 10.41 -14.51 -2.27
N ILE A 342 9.25 -15.14 -2.06
CA ILE A 342 9.14 -16.61 -1.93
C ILE A 342 9.54 -17.29 -3.25
N LEU A 343 9.02 -16.80 -4.37
CA LEU A 343 9.38 -17.32 -5.70
C LEU A 343 10.86 -17.10 -6.04
N LYS A 344 11.43 -15.94 -5.66
CA LYS A 344 12.86 -15.65 -5.82
C LYS A 344 13.70 -16.63 -4.99
N SER A 345 13.33 -16.89 -3.74
CA SER A 345 14.01 -17.86 -2.88
C SER A 345 13.98 -19.29 -3.44
N ILE A 346 12.80 -19.73 -3.93
CA ILE A 346 12.68 -21.02 -4.63
C ILE A 346 13.57 -21.04 -5.87
N SER A 347 13.52 -20.00 -6.69
CA SER A 347 14.31 -19.94 -7.93
C SER A 347 15.81 -19.99 -7.68
N ASN A 348 16.28 -19.30 -6.64
CA ASN A 348 17.70 -19.18 -6.31
C ASN A 348 18.25 -20.47 -5.68
N SER A 349 17.43 -21.22 -4.95
CA SER A 349 17.83 -22.47 -4.29
C SER A 349 17.86 -23.68 -5.23
N VAL A 350 17.19 -23.61 -6.39
CA VAL A 350 17.30 -24.67 -7.40
C VAL A 350 18.63 -24.46 -8.15
N PRO A 351 19.44 -25.48 -8.43
CA PRO A 351 20.62 -25.35 -9.29
C PRO A 351 20.27 -25.54 -10.78
N CYS A 352 19.30 -26.41 -11.09
CA CYS A 352 18.80 -26.64 -12.43
C CYS A 352 17.88 -25.48 -12.90
N ARG A 353 18.14 -24.95 -14.10
CA ARG A 353 17.33 -23.86 -14.68
C ARG A 353 16.37 -24.34 -15.78
N ILE A 354 16.36 -25.64 -16.07
CA ILE A 354 15.43 -26.25 -17.03
C ILE A 354 14.02 -26.14 -16.45
N ASN A 355 13.13 -25.49 -17.20
CA ASN A 355 11.72 -25.26 -16.83
C ASN A 355 11.53 -24.75 -15.39
N LEU A 356 12.21 -23.65 -15.06
CA LEU A 356 12.14 -23.02 -13.74
C LEU A 356 10.71 -22.66 -13.30
N GLY A 357 9.84 -22.31 -14.26
CA GLY A 357 8.42 -22.05 -14.01
C GLY A 357 7.70 -23.26 -13.43
N HIS A 358 7.87 -24.44 -14.04
CA HIS A 358 7.29 -25.70 -13.55
C HIS A 358 7.79 -26.05 -12.15
N THR A 359 9.11 -26.00 -11.93
CA THR A 359 9.69 -26.28 -10.60
C THR A 359 9.15 -25.34 -9.53
N SER A 360 8.99 -24.05 -9.87
CA SER A 360 8.43 -23.05 -8.94
C SER A 360 6.97 -23.34 -8.63
N ALA A 361 6.16 -23.63 -9.65
CA ALA A 361 4.75 -23.99 -9.49
C ALA A 361 4.59 -25.24 -8.60
N TYR A 362 5.38 -26.29 -8.86
CA TYR A 362 5.32 -27.53 -8.08
C TYR A 362 5.65 -27.31 -6.60
N LYS A 363 6.71 -26.54 -6.29
CA LYS A 363 7.03 -26.21 -4.89
C LYS A 363 5.92 -25.40 -4.21
N ILE A 364 5.30 -24.45 -4.90
CA ILE A 364 4.16 -23.70 -4.37
C ILE A 364 2.98 -24.62 -4.09
N GLN A 365 2.67 -25.55 -4.99
CA GLN A 365 1.60 -26.53 -4.80
C GLN A 365 1.87 -27.42 -3.57
N LEU A 366 3.11 -27.89 -3.37
CA LEU A 366 3.48 -28.65 -2.18
C LEU A 366 3.33 -27.82 -0.89
N GLN A 367 3.71 -26.54 -0.90
CA GLN A 367 3.50 -25.64 0.23
C GLN A 367 2.01 -25.48 0.54
N MET A 368 1.18 -25.30 -0.49
CA MET A 368 -0.27 -25.21 -0.35
C MET A 368 -0.86 -26.52 0.21
N ALA A 369 -0.45 -27.67 -0.31
CA ALA A 369 -0.90 -28.97 0.18
C ALA A 369 -0.54 -29.18 1.66
N SER A 370 0.70 -28.85 2.05
CA SER A 370 1.13 -28.93 3.45
C SER A 370 0.28 -28.03 4.36
N ARG A 371 0.00 -26.80 3.92
CA ARG A 371 -0.85 -25.86 4.64
C ARG A 371 -2.27 -26.40 4.84
N LEU A 372 -2.88 -26.94 3.78
CA LEU A 372 -4.23 -27.51 3.83
C LEU A 372 -4.29 -28.74 4.76
N LEU A 373 -3.31 -29.64 4.67
CA LEU A 373 -3.23 -30.83 5.53
C LEU A 373 -3.07 -30.48 7.02
N LYS A 374 -2.33 -29.41 7.33
CA LYS A 374 -2.15 -28.90 8.70
C LYS A 374 -3.30 -27.99 9.17
N GLN A 375 -4.26 -27.69 8.31
CA GLN A 375 -5.36 -26.76 8.57
C GLN A 375 -4.87 -25.38 9.04
N GLU A 376 -3.84 -24.84 8.38
CA GLU A 376 -3.19 -23.57 8.74
C GLU A 376 -3.60 -22.40 7.82
N GLY A 377 -3.45 -21.17 8.32
CA GLY A 377 -3.46 -19.94 7.53
C GLY A 377 -4.68 -19.03 7.68
N LEU A 378 -5.69 -19.44 8.45
CA LEU A 378 -6.77 -18.58 8.95
C LEU A 378 -6.82 -18.60 10.50
N ARG A 379 -5.65 -18.66 11.14
CA ARG A 379 -5.53 -18.71 12.61
C ARG A 379 -5.86 -17.35 13.25
N ALA A 380 -6.16 -17.35 14.55
CA ALA A 380 -6.25 -16.13 15.33
C ALA A 380 -4.93 -15.36 15.25
N ASP A 381 -4.99 -14.09 14.83
CA ASP A 381 -3.82 -13.24 14.61
C ASP A 381 -3.36 -12.62 15.93
N LEU A 382 -2.90 -13.47 16.86
CA LEU A 382 -2.29 -13.07 18.12
C LEU A 382 -0.99 -13.83 18.34
N GLU A 383 0.12 -13.10 18.38
CA GLU A 383 1.41 -13.56 18.89
C GLU A 383 1.69 -12.82 20.20
N ILE A 384 2.22 -13.52 21.21
CA ILE A 384 2.49 -12.92 22.53
C ILE A 384 3.93 -13.16 22.96
N GLY A 385 4.47 -12.20 23.68
CA GLY A 385 5.76 -12.32 24.35
C GLY A 385 5.68 -13.09 25.67
N PRO A 386 6.82 -13.17 26.39
CA PRO A 386 6.84 -13.66 27.76
C PRO A 386 5.77 -12.96 28.60
N GLY A 387 5.05 -13.76 29.39
CA GLY A 387 3.99 -13.27 30.26
C GLY A 387 3.90 -14.03 31.57
N GLN A 388 3.16 -13.44 32.51
CA GLN A 388 2.94 -13.99 33.84
C GLN A 388 1.48 -13.82 34.24
N ASN A 389 1.01 -14.69 35.14
CA ASN A 389 -0.33 -14.61 35.67
C ASN A 389 -0.54 -13.27 36.38
N PHE A 390 -1.68 -12.65 36.09
CA PHE A 390 -2.05 -11.33 36.56
C PHE A 390 -3.39 -11.39 37.27
N LEU A 391 -3.41 -10.89 38.51
CA LEU A 391 -4.60 -10.79 39.35
C LEU A 391 -4.97 -9.31 39.48
N SER A 392 -5.99 -8.90 38.73
CA SER A 392 -6.45 -7.50 38.67
C SER A 392 -6.96 -7.00 40.02
N ALA A 393 -7.62 -7.85 40.81
CA ALA A 393 -8.14 -7.52 42.14
C ALA A 393 -7.08 -7.06 43.15
N VAL A 394 -5.81 -7.41 42.96
CA VAL A 394 -4.71 -7.08 43.89
C VAL A 394 -4.00 -5.79 43.48
N GLN A 395 -4.05 -5.42 42.20
CA GLN A 395 -3.26 -4.31 41.66
C GLN A 395 -4.05 -3.04 41.36
N PHE A 396 -5.37 -3.13 41.23
CA PHE A 396 -6.21 -1.98 40.88
C PHE A 396 -7.21 -1.63 41.97
N THR A 397 -7.66 -0.38 41.96
CA THR A 397 -8.73 0.08 42.86
C THR A 397 -10.01 -0.72 42.58
N HIS A 398 -10.83 -0.89 43.61
CA HIS A 398 -12.08 -1.65 43.52
C HIS A 398 -13.01 -1.14 42.40
N LEU A 399 -13.10 0.18 42.23
CA LEU A 399 -13.89 0.81 41.18
C LEU A 399 -13.40 0.43 39.77
N PHE A 400 -12.09 0.49 39.54
CA PHE A 400 -11.52 0.12 38.25
C PHE A 400 -11.66 -1.38 37.97
N HIS A 401 -11.43 -2.22 38.99
CA HIS A 401 -11.62 -3.66 38.89
C HIS A 401 -13.06 -4.04 38.48
N GLN A 402 -14.06 -3.35 39.03
CA GLN A 402 -15.47 -3.59 38.67
C GLN A 402 -15.78 -3.22 37.21
N ALA A 403 -15.13 -2.17 36.68
CA ALA A 403 -15.31 -1.71 35.31
C ALA A 403 -14.58 -2.58 34.27
N MET A 404 -13.67 -3.46 34.69
CA MET A 404 -12.96 -4.35 33.76
C MET A 404 -13.92 -5.35 33.10
N PRO A 405 -13.60 -5.83 31.88
CA PRO A 405 -14.24 -6.99 31.28
C PRO A 405 -14.19 -8.21 32.22
N ASP A 406 -15.28 -8.99 32.28
CA ASP A 406 -15.41 -10.11 33.23
C ASP A 406 -14.31 -11.16 33.07
N GLU A 407 -13.81 -11.37 31.85
CA GLU A 407 -12.72 -12.31 31.60
C GLU A 407 -11.37 -11.89 32.22
N LEU A 408 -11.19 -10.61 32.53
CA LEU A 408 -9.99 -10.05 33.15
C LEU A 408 -10.09 -9.90 34.68
N LYS A 409 -11.29 -10.10 35.26
CA LYS A 409 -11.51 -10.05 36.72
C LYS A 409 -10.89 -11.24 37.45
N ASN A 410 -10.62 -12.33 36.73
CA ASN A 410 -9.93 -13.50 37.23
C ASN A 410 -8.44 -13.46 36.85
N ILE A 411 -7.79 -14.63 36.76
CA ILE A 411 -6.41 -14.72 36.26
C ILE A 411 -6.39 -14.40 34.76
N SER A 412 -5.73 -13.29 34.42
CA SER A 412 -5.36 -12.92 33.05
C SER A 412 -3.85 -13.10 32.85
N LEU A 413 -3.39 -13.06 31.60
CA LEU A 413 -1.96 -13.11 31.29
C LEU A 413 -1.44 -11.69 31.01
N LEU A 414 -0.57 -11.17 31.89
CA LEU A 414 0.18 -9.95 31.62
C LEU A 414 1.36 -10.28 30.72
N VAL A 415 1.44 -9.66 29.55
CA VAL A 415 2.50 -9.93 28.56
C VAL A 415 3.39 -8.71 28.35
N SER A 416 4.67 -8.96 28.05
CA SER A 416 5.66 -7.90 27.77
C SER A 416 5.44 -7.22 26.41
N TRP A 417 4.85 -7.93 25.46
CA TRP A 417 4.43 -7.43 24.16
C TRP A 417 3.38 -8.37 23.57
N CYS A 418 2.59 -7.86 22.63
CA CYS A 418 1.76 -8.69 21.77
C CYS A 418 1.81 -8.17 20.33
N LYS A 419 1.55 -9.04 19.37
CA LYS A 419 1.28 -8.66 17.99
C LYS A 419 -0.10 -9.17 17.65
N TYR A 420 -1.02 -8.24 17.43
CA TYR A 420 -2.42 -8.53 17.20
C TYR A 420 -2.86 -7.93 15.87
N LYS A 421 -3.49 -8.74 15.02
CA LYS A 421 -3.93 -8.34 13.67
C LYS A 421 -2.80 -7.71 12.83
N GLY A 422 -1.60 -8.27 12.98
CA GLY A 422 -0.38 -7.77 12.33
C GLY A 422 0.27 -6.52 12.95
N ILE A 423 -0.34 -5.89 13.97
CA ILE A 423 0.19 -4.69 14.62
C ILE A 423 0.92 -5.09 15.91
N PHE A 424 2.13 -4.55 16.10
CA PHE A 424 2.96 -4.84 17.28
C PHE A 424 2.73 -3.81 18.39
N TYR A 425 2.45 -4.29 19.59
CA TYR A 425 2.20 -3.48 20.77
C TYR A 425 3.17 -3.86 21.90
N LYS A 426 3.64 -2.85 22.62
CA LYS A 426 4.42 -2.99 23.86
C LYS A 426 4.12 -1.80 24.79
N PRO A 427 4.42 -1.91 26.09
CA PRO A 427 4.40 -0.74 26.97
C PRO A 427 5.21 0.43 26.40
N GLY A 428 4.65 1.63 26.50
CA GLY A 428 5.17 2.89 25.97
C GLY A 428 4.63 3.29 24.59
N VAL A 429 3.95 2.39 23.85
CA VAL A 429 3.30 2.75 22.59
C VAL A 429 2.12 3.69 22.87
N VAL A 430 1.96 4.73 22.05
CA VAL A 430 0.82 5.65 22.11
C VAL A 430 -0.25 5.19 21.14
N LEU A 431 -1.49 5.14 21.62
CA LEU A 431 -2.68 4.74 20.88
C LEU A 431 -3.62 5.93 20.76
N THR A 432 -4.28 6.04 19.61
CA THR A 432 -5.46 6.90 19.46
C THR A 432 -6.65 6.16 20.05
N LEU A 433 -7.24 6.69 21.11
CA LEU A 433 -8.35 6.07 21.84
C LEU A 433 -9.69 6.49 21.23
N GLU A 434 -9.83 7.77 20.90
CA GLU A 434 -11.03 8.34 20.30
C GLU A 434 -10.65 9.42 19.28
N VAL A 435 -11.49 9.58 18.25
CA VAL A 435 -11.37 10.63 17.25
C VAL A 435 -12.72 11.34 17.16
N ASN A 436 -12.74 12.60 17.59
CA ASN A 436 -13.94 13.42 17.68
C ASN A 436 -13.78 14.64 16.77
N LEU A 437 -14.85 15.41 16.55
CA LEU A 437 -14.79 16.64 15.75
C LEU A 437 -13.79 17.66 16.32
N ASP A 438 -13.62 17.68 17.65
CA ASP A 438 -12.77 18.63 18.36
C ASP A 438 -11.32 18.16 18.53
N GLY A 439 -10.99 16.93 18.12
CA GLY A 439 -9.63 16.39 18.21
C GLY A 439 -9.55 14.89 18.48
N CYS A 440 -8.35 14.43 18.81
CA CYS A 440 -8.04 13.03 19.08
C CYS A 440 -7.68 12.86 20.56
N LEU A 441 -8.22 11.82 21.20
CA LEU A 441 -7.77 11.39 22.53
C LEU A 441 -6.67 10.35 22.37
N PHE A 442 -5.59 10.50 23.13
CA PHE A 442 -4.45 9.58 23.09
C PHE A 442 -4.22 8.91 24.44
N GLY A 443 -3.65 7.70 24.41
CA GLY A 443 -3.25 6.97 25.61
C GLY A 443 -1.98 6.19 25.41
N LYS A 444 -1.09 6.22 26.40
CA LYS A 444 0.17 5.48 26.40
C LYS A 444 -0.05 4.12 27.06
N VAL A 445 0.29 3.03 26.38
CA VAL A 445 0.17 1.67 26.89
C VAL A 445 1.09 1.48 28.10
N GLU A 446 0.52 1.09 29.23
CA GLU A 446 1.25 0.73 30.45
C GLU A 446 1.34 -0.79 30.60
N LYS A 447 0.22 -1.49 30.41
CA LYS A 447 0.13 -2.96 30.54
C LYS A 447 -0.71 -3.56 29.41
N ILE A 448 -0.39 -4.79 29.05
CA ILE A 448 -1.10 -5.58 28.04
C ILE A 448 -1.59 -6.86 28.71
N LEU A 449 -2.91 -7.05 28.76
CA LEU A 449 -3.55 -8.21 29.37
C LEU A 449 -4.21 -9.06 28.30
N ILE A 450 -4.03 -10.38 28.38
CA ILE A 450 -4.69 -11.35 27.50
C ILE A 450 -5.70 -12.14 28.32
N GLY A 451 -6.97 -12.06 27.90
CA GLY A 451 -8.07 -12.83 28.48
C GLY A 451 -8.17 -14.25 27.92
N LYS A 452 -9.23 -14.98 28.28
CA LYS A 452 -9.50 -16.34 27.76
C LYS A 452 -9.92 -16.31 26.29
N SER A 453 -10.51 -15.21 25.84
CA SER A 453 -10.91 -14.96 24.46
C SER A 453 -9.74 -14.83 23.48
N MET A 454 -8.49 -14.75 23.97
CA MET A 454 -7.30 -14.45 23.17
C MET A 454 -7.41 -13.09 22.44
N ILE A 455 -8.15 -12.14 23.02
CA ILE A 455 -8.18 -10.75 22.61
C ILE A 455 -7.29 -9.95 23.58
N PRO A 456 -6.37 -9.10 23.09
CA PRO A 456 -5.56 -8.25 23.93
C PRO A 456 -6.34 -7.04 24.43
N TYR A 457 -6.19 -6.74 25.71
CA TYR A 457 -6.69 -5.53 26.36
C TYR A 457 -5.52 -4.66 26.79
N PHE A 458 -5.64 -3.36 26.54
CA PHE A 458 -4.61 -2.39 26.85
C PHE A 458 -5.05 -1.56 28.05
N ILE A 459 -4.21 -1.56 29.09
CA ILE A 459 -4.31 -0.56 30.15
C ILE A 459 -3.44 0.61 29.72
N VAL A 460 -4.05 1.77 29.57
CA VAL A 460 -3.40 2.97 29.05
C VAL A 460 -3.46 4.10 30.06
N LYS A 461 -2.38 4.87 30.15
CA LYS A 461 -2.36 6.18 30.79
C LYS A 461 -2.84 7.23 29.78
N PRO A 462 -3.97 7.91 30.01
CA PRO A 462 -4.44 8.97 29.12
C PRO A 462 -3.41 10.09 28.98
N LEU A 463 -3.28 10.64 27.77
CA LEU A 463 -2.45 11.82 27.48
C LEU A 463 -3.35 13.04 27.27
N TYR A 464 -2.88 14.20 27.69
CA TYR A 464 -3.54 15.46 27.40
C TYR A 464 -3.22 15.88 25.97
N SER A 465 -4.23 16.08 25.12
CA SER A 465 -4.01 16.58 23.75
C SER A 465 -3.96 18.11 23.78
N VAL A 466 -2.80 18.68 23.44
CA VAL A 466 -2.61 20.13 23.37
C VAL A 466 -3.24 20.68 22.10
N GLY A 467 -3.01 20.01 20.96
CA GLY A 467 -3.60 20.39 19.68
C GLY A 467 -2.91 19.73 18.49
N PHE A 468 -3.46 19.97 17.29
CA PHE A 468 -2.81 19.58 16.04
C PHE A 468 -1.94 20.73 15.53
N ASN A 469 -0.67 20.46 15.25
CA ASN A 469 0.25 21.42 14.67
C ASN A 469 0.39 21.19 13.16
N ASP A 470 -0.20 22.07 12.36
CA ASP A 470 -0.19 21.98 10.90
C ASP A 470 1.21 22.01 10.29
N HIS A 471 2.17 22.70 10.92
CA HIS A 471 3.53 22.83 10.41
C HIS A 471 4.31 21.51 10.47
N PHE A 472 4.14 20.77 11.57
CA PHE A 472 4.74 19.45 11.77
C PHE A 472 3.84 18.32 11.23
N TYR A 473 2.57 18.62 10.98
CA TYR A 473 1.52 17.68 10.65
C TYR A 473 1.44 16.55 11.70
N ALA A 474 1.40 16.94 12.97
CA ALA A 474 1.42 16.04 14.12
C ALA A 474 0.59 16.62 15.28
N HIS A 475 0.11 15.74 16.17
CA HIS A 475 -0.51 16.16 17.42
C HIS A 475 0.55 16.35 18.50
N GLU A 476 0.44 17.45 19.23
CA GLU A 476 1.18 17.68 20.46
C GLU A 476 0.38 17.11 21.64
N VAL A 477 1.06 16.35 22.49
CA VAL A 477 0.47 15.65 23.63
C VAL A 477 1.37 15.75 24.85
N GLU A 478 0.77 15.83 26.03
CA GLU A 478 1.47 15.92 27.31
C GLU A 478 1.04 14.79 28.26
N ASP A 479 1.91 14.46 29.21
CA ASP A 479 1.61 13.50 30.27
C ASP A 479 0.52 14.06 31.21
N ASN A 480 -0.64 13.41 31.27
CA ASN A 480 -1.67 13.77 32.24
C ASN A 480 -1.25 13.26 33.64
N THR A 481 -1.16 14.16 34.63
CA THR A 481 -0.75 13.81 36.00
C THR A 481 -1.91 13.34 36.89
N ASN A 482 -3.17 13.49 36.46
CA ASN A 482 -4.31 13.47 37.40
C ASN A 482 -5.32 12.32 37.27
N THR A 483 -5.17 11.37 36.35
CA THR A 483 -6.12 10.24 36.23
C THR A 483 -5.46 8.97 35.71
N TYR A 484 -5.71 7.86 36.41
CA TYR A 484 -5.13 6.55 36.16
C TYR A 484 -6.07 5.65 35.34
N ASP A 485 -5.46 5.01 34.36
CA ASP A 485 -5.84 3.77 33.69
C ASP A 485 -7.22 3.74 32.99
N LEU A 486 -7.20 3.68 31.66
CA LEU A 486 -8.33 3.30 30.82
C LEU A 486 -8.08 1.89 30.27
N ILE A 487 -9.10 1.03 30.23
CA ILE A 487 -9.04 -0.23 29.49
C ILE A 487 -9.67 -0.01 28.14
N VAL A 488 -8.90 -0.26 27.09
CA VAL A 488 -9.43 -0.31 25.73
C VAL A 488 -9.47 -1.75 25.26
N ASP A 489 -10.67 -2.18 24.90
CA ASP A 489 -10.90 -3.38 24.10
C ASP A 489 -11.02 -2.95 22.64
N GLN A 490 -10.34 -3.66 21.75
CA GLN A 490 -10.37 -3.48 20.29
C GLN A 490 -9.92 -2.12 19.74
N LEU A 491 -8.70 -2.10 19.20
CA LEU A 491 -8.29 -1.10 18.20
C LEU A 491 -8.11 -1.82 16.86
N CYS A 492 -8.95 -1.47 15.89
CA CYS A 492 -8.76 -1.76 14.46
C CYS A 492 -9.29 -0.59 13.62
#